data_AF-A0AB37ZDM8-F1
#
_entry.id   AF-A0AB37ZDM8-F1
#
_cell.length_a   1.000
_cell.length_b   1.000
_cell.length_c   1.000
_cell.angle_alpha   90.00
_cell.angle_beta   90.00
_cell.angle_gamma   90.00
#
_symmetry.space_group_name_H-M   'P 1'
#
loop_
_entity.id
_entity.type
_entity.pdbx_description
1 polymer ?
#
loop_
_entity_poly.entity_id
_entity_poly.type
_entity_poly.pdbx_seq_one_letter_code
_entity_poly.pdbx_strand_id
1 'polypeptide(L)'
;MFQSVRVVKLLPVALFFLLAACAGGPQLQPETKRLPERVELADVPFFQLSDAQGGPSALAALLNHHGVISSPGLVDERIQQLAKGQSAQVGLEAAARSYDLLVYPLPGNLDALMQQVSAGHPVLVMQDRLFGGPGAQFALLVGYDQRERTLVLRSGNTRRWYTSFASFDDAWGEAGRWAVLVMPTDQLPAQPHKQTWMAAAQELQKQGRATAAQRALRTARQVWPNTQL
;
A
#
# COMPACT_ATOMS: atom_id res chain seq x y z
N MET A 1 -47.53 -11.03 56.09
CA MET A 1 -47.86 -10.18 54.93
C MET A 1 -46.56 -9.81 54.23
N PHE A 2 -46.37 -10.30 53.01
CA PHE A 2 -45.20 -10.03 52.17
C PHE A 2 -45.24 -8.57 51.68
N GLN A 3 -44.15 -7.82 51.81
CA GLN A 3 -43.95 -6.59 51.02
C GLN A 3 -42.77 -6.77 50.07
N SER A 4 -43.09 -6.48 48.82
CA SER A 4 -42.39 -6.76 47.58
C SER A 4 -41.11 -5.93 47.43
N VAL A 5 -40.02 -6.63 47.10
CA VAL A 5 -38.78 -6.02 46.62
C VAL A 5 -39.09 -5.25 45.34
N ARG A 6 -38.91 -3.92 45.36
CA ARG A 6 -38.96 -3.10 44.15
C ARG A 6 -37.73 -3.45 43.31
N VAL A 7 -37.94 -4.32 42.31
CA VAL A 7 -36.98 -4.56 41.24
C VAL A 7 -36.82 -3.24 40.49
N VAL A 8 -35.73 -2.54 40.80
CA VAL A 8 -35.33 -1.31 40.12
C VAL A 8 -35.03 -1.69 38.66
N LYS A 9 -35.83 -1.16 37.74
CA LYS A 9 -35.64 -1.27 36.29
C LYS A 9 -34.37 -0.51 35.85
N LEU A 10 -33.19 -1.05 36.17
CA LEU A 10 -31.89 -0.54 35.71
C LEU A 10 -31.42 -1.17 34.39
N LEU A 11 -32.24 -2.03 33.78
CA LEU A 11 -31.88 -2.75 32.56
C LEU A 11 -31.88 -1.93 31.24
N PRO A 12 -32.64 -0.83 31.03
CA PRO A 12 -32.71 -0.22 29.70
C PRO A 12 -31.57 0.78 29.41
N VAL A 13 -30.82 1.24 30.43
CA VAL A 13 -29.77 2.26 30.24
C VAL A 13 -28.43 1.64 29.84
N ALA A 14 -28.13 0.42 30.29
CA ALA A 14 -26.91 -0.28 29.92
C ALA A 14 -26.90 -0.71 28.42
N LEU A 15 -28.08 -0.91 27.83
CA LEU A 15 -28.20 -1.33 26.43
C LEU A 15 -27.94 -0.18 25.43
N PHE A 16 -28.15 1.08 25.84
CA PHE A 16 -27.92 2.24 24.98
C PHE A 16 -26.44 2.67 24.90
N PHE A 17 -25.61 2.34 25.90
CA PHE A 17 -24.17 2.66 25.87
C PHE A 17 -23.33 1.67 25.06
N LEU A 18 -23.85 0.47 24.77
CA LEU A 18 -23.16 -0.55 23.97
C LEU A 18 -23.26 -0.32 22.45
N LEU A 19 -24.11 0.60 21.99
CA LEU A 19 -24.30 0.93 20.57
C LEU A 19 -23.47 2.13 20.08
N ALA A 20 -22.65 2.72 20.97
CA ALA A 20 -21.70 3.77 20.60
C ALA A 20 -20.31 3.22 20.24
N ALA A 21 -20.21 1.94 19.85
CA ALA A 21 -19.09 1.46 19.06
C ALA A 21 -19.23 2.06 17.64
N CYS A 22 -19.02 3.38 17.55
CA CYS A 22 -19.04 4.11 16.31
C CYS A 22 -18.07 3.44 15.34
N ALA A 23 -18.57 3.17 14.14
CA ALA A 23 -17.81 2.81 12.94
C ALA A 23 -16.81 3.92 12.57
N GLY A 24 -15.81 4.12 13.41
CA GLY A 24 -14.79 5.14 13.29
C GLY A 24 -13.70 4.65 12.35
N GLY A 25 -13.81 5.01 11.07
CA GLY A 25 -12.71 4.82 10.13
C GLY A 25 -11.47 5.65 10.52
N PRO A 26 -10.33 5.43 9.84
CA PRO A 26 -9.06 6.06 10.21
C PRO A 26 -9.18 7.59 10.24
N GLN A 27 -8.66 8.17 11.32
CA GLN A 27 -8.58 9.62 11.49
C GLN A 27 -7.27 10.12 10.90
N LEU A 28 -7.34 11.07 9.97
CA LEU A 28 -6.16 11.65 9.36
C LEU A 28 -5.43 12.56 10.33
N GLN A 29 -4.11 12.50 10.31
CA GLN A 29 -3.25 13.42 11.04
C GLN A 29 -3.39 14.85 10.50
N PRO A 30 -3.12 15.89 11.32
CA PRO A 30 -3.20 17.28 10.88
C PRO A 30 -2.35 17.59 9.66
N GLU A 31 -1.22 16.90 9.49
CA GLU A 31 -0.37 17.05 8.31
C GLU A 31 -1.03 16.52 7.04
N THR A 32 -1.63 15.34 7.11
CA THR A 32 -2.34 14.71 5.98
C THR A 32 -3.55 15.52 5.56
N LYS A 33 -4.25 16.16 6.52
CA LYS A 33 -5.36 17.09 6.23
C LYS A 33 -4.94 18.33 5.43
N ARG A 34 -3.64 18.64 5.39
CA ARG A 34 -3.09 19.76 4.59
C ARG A 34 -2.68 19.33 3.17
N LEU A 35 -2.72 18.04 2.84
CA LEU A 35 -2.53 17.56 1.47
C LEU A 35 -3.65 18.11 0.57
N PRO A 36 -3.47 18.11 -0.77
CA PRO A 36 -4.54 18.49 -1.69
C PRO A 36 -5.83 17.70 -1.42
N GLU A 37 -6.99 18.34 -1.55
CA GLU A 37 -8.27 17.71 -1.19
C GLU A 37 -8.54 16.43 -2.01
N ARG A 38 -8.18 16.44 -3.30
CA ARG A 38 -8.34 15.31 -4.22
C ARG A 38 -7.09 15.15 -5.08
N VAL A 39 -6.63 13.91 -5.22
CA VAL A 39 -5.52 13.53 -6.09
C VAL A 39 -5.89 12.24 -6.82
N GLU A 40 -5.64 12.16 -8.12
CA GLU A 40 -5.65 10.89 -8.87
C GLU A 40 -4.49 10.87 -9.87
N LEU A 41 -3.66 9.85 -9.79
CA LEU A 41 -2.58 9.55 -10.73
C LEU A 41 -3.18 8.84 -11.96
N ALA A 42 -3.83 9.62 -12.81
CA ALA A 42 -4.59 9.12 -13.96
C ALA A 42 -3.71 8.36 -14.98
N ASP A 43 -2.43 8.74 -15.09
CA ASP A 43 -1.46 8.19 -16.04
C ASP A 43 -0.88 6.84 -15.61
N VAL A 44 -1.17 6.37 -14.39
CA VAL A 44 -0.77 5.02 -13.96
C VAL A 44 -1.51 3.99 -14.83
N PRO A 45 -0.79 3.14 -15.59
CA PRO A 45 -1.39 2.15 -16.45
C PRO A 45 -2.31 1.19 -15.70
N PHE A 46 -3.21 0.54 -16.44
CA PHE A 46 -4.10 -0.49 -15.89
C PHE A 46 -4.06 -1.73 -16.79
N PHE A 47 -3.86 -2.88 -16.15
CA PHE A 47 -3.99 -4.19 -16.77
C PHE A 47 -5.07 -4.97 -16.03
N GLN A 48 -5.89 -5.71 -16.77
CA GLN A 48 -6.83 -6.68 -16.18
C GLN A 48 -6.05 -7.82 -15.50
N LEU A 49 -6.69 -8.51 -14.55
CA LEU A 49 -6.04 -9.61 -13.82
C LEU A 49 -5.54 -10.68 -14.79
N SER A 50 -4.26 -11.01 -14.63
CA SER A 50 -3.62 -12.15 -15.27
C SER A 50 -3.55 -13.38 -14.36
N ASP A 51 -3.79 -13.22 -13.07
CA ASP A 51 -3.70 -14.24 -12.01
C ASP A 51 -4.83 -14.07 -10.98
N ALA A 52 -4.90 -14.94 -9.97
CA ALA A 52 -5.95 -14.91 -8.95
C ALA A 52 -5.84 -13.71 -7.97
N GLN A 53 -4.63 -13.15 -7.81
CA GLN A 53 -4.33 -12.15 -6.78
C GLN A 53 -4.00 -10.75 -7.35
N GLY A 54 -3.81 -10.59 -8.66
CA GLY A 54 -3.54 -9.31 -9.33
C GLY A 54 -2.10 -8.79 -9.21
N GLY A 55 -1.18 -9.58 -8.64
CA GLY A 55 0.20 -9.17 -8.37
C GLY A 55 0.98 -8.80 -9.64
N PRO A 56 1.10 -9.70 -10.63
CA PRO A 56 1.80 -9.43 -11.88
C PRO A 56 1.22 -8.24 -12.65
N SER A 57 -0.11 -8.07 -12.62
CA SER A 57 -0.79 -6.95 -13.28
C SER A 57 -0.46 -5.60 -12.64
N ALA A 58 -0.48 -5.54 -11.30
CA ALA A 58 -0.12 -4.35 -10.54
C ALA A 58 1.36 -3.98 -10.73
N LEU A 59 2.28 -4.95 -10.65
CA LEU A 59 3.70 -4.69 -10.88
C LEU A 59 3.98 -4.32 -12.34
N ALA A 60 3.33 -4.94 -13.33
CA ALA A 60 3.46 -4.53 -14.73
C ALA A 60 3.03 -3.07 -14.94
N ALA A 61 1.93 -2.63 -14.31
CA ALA A 61 1.51 -1.24 -14.34
C ALA A 61 2.57 -0.29 -13.75
N LEU A 62 3.19 -0.65 -12.62
CA LEU A 62 4.28 0.14 -12.02
C LEU A 62 5.54 0.19 -12.88
N LEU A 63 5.93 -0.94 -13.49
CA LEU A 63 7.05 -0.98 -14.43
C LEU A 63 6.82 -0.01 -15.59
N ASN A 64 5.65 -0.08 -16.23
CA ASN A 64 5.31 0.80 -17.35
C ASN A 64 5.18 2.27 -16.91
N HIS A 65 4.68 2.54 -15.70
CA HIS A 65 4.66 3.89 -15.13
C HIS A 65 6.07 4.49 -15.01
N HIS A 66 7.08 3.65 -14.74
CA HIS A 66 8.49 4.04 -14.70
C HIS A 66 9.23 3.89 -16.05
N GLY A 67 8.49 3.71 -17.15
CA GLY A 67 9.06 3.58 -18.50
C GLY A 67 9.71 2.23 -18.81
N VAL A 68 9.56 1.23 -17.94
CA VAL A 68 10.00 -0.15 -18.19
C VAL A 68 8.88 -0.90 -18.91
N ILE A 69 9.04 -1.12 -20.21
CA ILE A 69 8.07 -1.85 -21.03
C ILE A 69 7.95 -3.29 -20.51
N SER A 70 6.75 -3.65 -20.03
CA SER A 70 6.46 -4.98 -19.50
C SER A 70 4.99 -5.34 -19.67
N SER A 71 4.66 -6.61 -19.48
CA SER A 71 3.28 -7.13 -19.49
C SER A 71 3.02 -8.00 -18.26
N PRO A 72 1.76 -8.19 -17.85
CA PRO A 72 1.45 -9.05 -16.72
C PRO A 72 2.02 -10.47 -16.85
N GLY A 73 2.01 -11.04 -18.06
CA GLY A 73 2.59 -12.37 -18.32
C GLY A 73 4.12 -12.42 -18.13
N LEU A 74 4.85 -11.42 -18.64
CA LEU A 74 6.30 -11.35 -18.44
C LEU A 74 6.69 -11.17 -16.97
N VAL A 75 5.89 -10.38 -16.24
CA VAL A 75 6.08 -10.20 -14.81
C VAL A 75 5.77 -11.48 -14.04
N ASP A 76 4.72 -12.21 -14.41
CA ASP A 76 4.35 -13.47 -13.76
C ASP A 76 5.45 -14.53 -13.92
N GLU A 77 5.97 -14.71 -15.14
CA GLU A 77 7.12 -15.60 -15.39
C GLU A 77 8.32 -15.23 -14.50
N ARG A 78 8.61 -13.93 -14.37
CA ARG A 78 9.70 -13.44 -13.54
C ARG A 78 9.45 -13.69 -12.05
N ILE A 79 8.22 -13.50 -11.57
CA ILE A 79 7.83 -13.80 -10.18
C ILE A 79 8.01 -15.29 -9.92
N GLN A 80 7.52 -16.18 -10.79
CA GLN A 80 7.65 -17.63 -10.61
C GLN A 80 9.13 -18.08 -10.53
N GLN A 81 10.00 -17.50 -11.37
CA GLN A 81 11.44 -17.78 -11.34
C GLN A 81 12.12 -17.35 -10.04
N LEU A 82 11.71 -16.21 -9.47
CA LEU A 82 12.39 -15.59 -8.34
C LEU A 82 11.78 -15.91 -6.98
N ALA A 83 10.48 -16.20 -6.91
CA ALA A 83 9.77 -16.45 -5.66
C ALA A 83 10.29 -17.70 -4.95
N LYS A 84 10.76 -18.73 -5.68
CA LYS A 84 11.34 -19.96 -5.10
C LYS A 84 10.48 -20.59 -3.98
N GLY A 85 9.16 -20.58 -4.13
CA GLY A 85 8.20 -21.09 -3.14
C GLY A 85 7.97 -20.20 -1.92
N GLN A 86 8.51 -18.99 -1.91
CA GLN A 86 8.24 -17.96 -0.89
C GLN A 86 6.88 -17.29 -1.12
N SER A 87 6.49 -16.40 -0.22
CA SER A 87 5.19 -15.72 -0.29
C SER A 87 5.09 -14.82 -1.54
N ALA A 88 3.86 -14.51 -1.94
CA ALA A 88 3.58 -13.68 -3.11
C ALA A 88 4.22 -12.28 -3.00
N GLN A 89 4.25 -11.69 -1.80
CA GLN A 89 4.93 -10.41 -1.55
C GLN A 89 6.42 -10.52 -1.88
N VAL A 90 7.11 -11.53 -1.35
CA VAL A 90 8.55 -11.68 -1.58
C VAL A 90 8.86 -11.92 -3.06
N GLY A 91 8.03 -12.71 -3.74
CA GLY A 91 8.13 -12.91 -5.19
C GLY A 91 7.99 -11.61 -5.99
N LEU A 92 6.99 -10.79 -5.65
CA LEU A 92 6.76 -9.48 -6.26
C LEU A 92 7.93 -8.51 -6.01
N GLU A 93 8.42 -8.45 -4.77
CA GLU A 93 9.54 -7.57 -4.43
C GLU A 93 10.83 -7.99 -5.12
N ALA A 94 11.11 -9.29 -5.20
CA ALA A 94 12.25 -9.82 -5.95
C ALA A 94 12.12 -9.53 -7.45
N ALA A 95 10.93 -9.71 -8.03
CA ALA A 95 10.68 -9.37 -9.42
C ALA A 95 10.90 -7.88 -9.68
N ALA A 96 10.38 -6.98 -8.84
CA ALA A 96 10.59 -5.54 -8.95
C ALA A 96 12.08 -5.16 -8.92
N ARG A 97 12.85 -5.71 -7.96
CA ARG A 97 14.30 -5.49 -7.86
C ARG A 97 15.06 -6.03 -9.06
N SER A 98 14.55 -7.09 -9.71
CA SER A 98 15.12 -7.61 -10.96
C SER A 98 15.00 -6.67 -12.17
N TYR A 99 14.31 -5.53 -12.01
CA TYR A 99 14.25 -4.43 -12.98
C TYR A 99 15.02 -3.17 -12.51
N ASP A 100 15.99 -3.30 -11.60
CA ASP A 100 16.75 -2.17 -11.01
C ASP A 100 15.89 -1.15 -10.23
N LEU A 101 14.66 -1.52 -9.88
CA LEU A 101 13.78 -0.69 -9.07
C LEU A 101 13.97 -0.99 -7.59
N LEU A 102 13.93 0.06 -6.79
CA LEU A 102 13.98 -0.02 -5.34
C LEU A 102 12.58 -0.31 -4.81
N VAL A 103 12.50 -1.25 -3.86
CA VAL A 103 11.27 -1.57 -3.13
C VAL A 103 11.36 -0.93 -1.75
N TYR A 104 10.51 0.05 -1.47
CA TYR A 104 10.50 0.79 -0.21
C TYR A 104 9.24 0.47 0.60
N PRO A 105 9.35 -0.24 1.73
CA PRO A 105 8.21 -0.53 2.61
C PRO A 105 7.64 0.74 3.24
N LEU A 106 6.31 0.84 3.30
CA LEU A 106 5.60 1.94 3.93
C LEU A 106 5.07 1.57 5.32
N PRO A 107 4.94 2.56 6.23
CA PRO A 107 4.20 2.37 7.47
C PRO A 107 2.75 1.92 7.22
N GLY A 108 2.23 1.04 8.08
CA GLY A 108 0.88 0.50 8.01
C GLY A 108 -0.24 1.48 8.39
N ASN A 109 -0.18 2.74 7.97
CA ASN A 109 -1.22 3.74 8.23
C ASN A 109 -1.61 4.50 6.95
N LEU A 110 -2.86 4.97 6.91
CA LEU A 110 -3.42 5.63 5.73
C LEU A 110 -2.72 6.95 5.41
N ASP A 111 -2.24 7.67 6.42
CA ASP A 111 -1.49 8.92 6.25
C ASP A 111 -0.27 8.72 5.35
N ALA A 112 0.53 7.68 5.61
CA ALA A 112 1.72 7.36 4.83
C ALA A 112 1.37 7.07 3.37
N LEU A 113 0.29 6.32 3.10
CA LEU A 113 -0.12 6.01 1.72
C LEU A 113 -0.55 7.28 0.98
N MET A 114 -1.37 8.13 1.63
CA MET A 114 -1.88 9.37 1.04
C MET A 114 -0.76 10.38 0.75
N GLN A 115 0.25 10.48 1.63
CA GLN A 115 1.43 11.31 1.41
C GLN A 115 2.16 10.90 0.12
N GLN A 116 2.37 9.60 -0.10
CA GLN A 116 3.03 9.12 -1.32
C GLN A 116 2.21 9.43 -2.58
N VAL A 117 0.91 9.13 -2.56
CA VAL A 117 0.02 9.41 -3.70
C VAL A 117 -0.02 10.90 -4.01
N SER A 118 -0.05 11.76 -2.98
CA SER A 118 0.01 13.21 -3.15
C SER A 118 1.31 13.70 -3.77
N ALA A 119 2.40 12.98 -3.58
CA ALA A 119 3.71 13.25 -4.16
C ALA A 119 3.91 12.61 -5.55
N GLY A 120 2.88 11.98 -6.12
CA GLY A 120 2.96 11.37 -7.44
C GLY A 120 3.37 9.90 -7.44
N HIS A 121 3.46 9.24 -6.28
CA HIS A 121 3.89 7.86 -6.18
C HIS A 121 2.69 6.91 -6.03
N PRO A 122 2.37 6.06 -7.02
CA PRO A 122 1.39 5.00 -6.84
C PRO A 122 1.90 3.97 -5.83
N VAL A 123 1.02 3.50 -4.94
CA VAL A 123 1.40 2.60 -3.86
C VAL A 123 0.87 1.20 -4.14
N LEU A 124 1.76 0.20 -4.11
CA LEU A 124 1.38 -1.20 -4.19
C LEU A 124 0.94 -1.67 -2.80
N VAL A 125 -0.29 -2.13 -2.69
CA VAL A 125 -0.89 -2.61 -1.44
C VAL A 125 -1.41 -4.02 -1.61
N MET A 126 -1.53 -4.74 -0.50
CA MET A 126 -2.22 -6.02 -0.43
C MET A 126 -3.43 -5.85 0.49
N GLN A 127 -4.63 -6.05 -0.02
CA GLN A 127 -5.88 -5.93 0.72
C GLN A 127 -6.63 -7.26 0.71
N ASP A 128 -7.39 -7.57 1.75
CA ASP A 128 -8.32 -8.70 1.66
C ASP A 128 -9.42 -8.39 0.66
N ARG A 129 -10.02 -9.42 0.06
CA ARG A 129 -11.05 -9.22 -0.95
C ARG A 129 -12.33 -8.73 -0.27
N LEU A 130 -12.56 -7.42 -0.35
CA LEU A 130 -13.84 -6.82 0.02
C LEU A 130 -14.96 -7.55 -0.73
N PHE A 131 -15.96 -8.05 0.02
CA PHE A 131 -17.11 -8.84 -0.46
C PHE A 131 -16.91 -10.37 -0.62
N GLY A 132 -16.08 -11.01 0.21
CA GLY A 132 -16.29 -12.41 0.62
C GLY A 132 -15.76 -13.50 -0.32
N GLY A 133 -14.77 -13.20 -1.17
CA GLY A 133 -13.98 -14.23 -1.83
C GLY A 133 -12.68 -14.49 -1.04
N PRO A 134 -12.16 -15.73 -1.00
CA PRO A 134 -10.99 -16.03 -0.18
C PRO A 134 -9.72 -15.37 -0.75
N GLY A 135 -8.92 -14.79 0.14
CA GLY A 135 -7.51 -14.49 -0.08
C GLY A 135 -7.18 -13.03 -0.36
N ALA A 136 -5.93 -12.69 -0.07
CA ALA A 136 -5.38 -11.37 -0.27
C ALA A 136 -5.22 -11.03 -1.76
N GLN A 137 -5.48 -9.78 -2.11
CA GLN A 137 -5.39 -9.24 -3.47
C GLN A 137 -4.47 -8.03 -3.52
N PHE A 138 -3.59 -7.99 -4.51
CA PHE A 138 -2.74 -6.85 -4.80
C PHE A 138 -3.50 -5.79 -5.60
N ALA A 139 -3.27 -4.53 -5.24
CA ALA A 139 -3.86 -3.37 -5.90
C ALA A 139 -2.87 -2.20 -5.91
N LEU A 140 -3.11 -1.24 -6.80
CA LEU A 140 -2.41 0.04 -6.77
C LEU A 140 -3.34 1.11 -6.22
N LEU A 141 -2.96 1.73 -5.10
CA LEU A 141 -3.57 2.98 -4.68
C LEU A 141 -3.03 4.10 -5.57
N VAL A 142 -3.93 4.76 -6.29
CA VAL A 142 -3.59 5.80 -7.28
C VAL A 142 -4.30 7.12 -7.01
N GLY A 143 -5.18 7.20 -6.03
CA GLY A 143 -5.87 8.45 -5.73
C GLY A 143 -6.66 8.42 -4.44
N TYR A 144 -7.12 9.59 -4.04
CA TYR A 144 -7.99 9.80 -2.90
C TYR A 144 -8.81 11.08 -3.05
N ASP A 145 -9.87 11.14 -2.26
CA ASP A 145 -10.70 12.31 -2.02
C ASP A 145 -10.91 12.44 -0.50
N GLN A 146 -10.35 13.50 0.09
CA GLN A 146 -10.43 13.74 1.53
C GLN A 146 -11.83 14.16 1.98
N ARG A 147 -12.56 14.88 1.11
CA ARG A 147 -13.91 15.38 1.42
C ARG A 147 -14.91 14.24 1.44
N GLU A 148 -14.86 13.38 0.42
CA GLU A 148 -15.71 12.19 0.32
C GLU A 148 -15.18 11.02 1.16
N ARG A 149 -13.96 11.12 1.69
CA ARG A 149 -13.26 10.04 2.42
C ARG A 149 -13.18 8.75 1.61
N THR A 150 -12.81 8.88 0.33
CA THR A 150 -12.69 7.75 -0.60
C THR A 150 -11.29 7.61 -1.17
N LEU A 151 -10.90 6.38 -1.47
CA LEU A 151 -9.68 6.03 -2.19
C LEU A 151 -10.03 5.54 -3.59
N VAL A 152 -9.09 5.74 -4.52
CA VAL A 152 -9.18 5.25 -5.89
C VAL A 152 -8.04 4.27 -6.11
N LEU A 153 -8.39 3.02 -6.43
CA LEU A 153 -7.40 1.98 -6.73
C LEU A 153 -7.56 1.43 -8.15
N ARG A 154 -6.44 0.97 -8.69
CA ARG A 154 -6.40 -0.04 -9.76
C ARG A 154 -6.47 -1.41 -9.07
N SER A 155 -7.62 -2.08 -9.13
CA SER A 155 -7.84 -3.32 -8.37
C SER A 155 -8.81 -4.23 -9.11
N GLY A 156 -8.54 -5.52 -9.15
CA GLY A 156 -9.40 -6.43 -9.90
C GLY A 156 -9.38 -6.10 -11.39
N ASN A 157 -10.48 -6.43 -12.07
CA ASN A 157 -10.73 -6.00 -13.44
C ASN A 157 -11.31 -4.59 -13.52
N THR A 158 -11.22 -3.82 -12.44
CA THR A 158 -11.80 -2.48 -12.31
C THR A 158 -10.71 -1.43 -12.35
N ARG A 159 -10.68 -0.66 -13.46
CA ARG A 159 -9.70 0.43 -13.63
C ARG A 159 -9.84 1.49 -12.54
N ARG A 160 -11.05 1.94 -12.20
CA ARG A 160 -11.28 2.92 -11.12
C ARG A 160 -12.18 2.28 -10.07
N TRP A 161 -11.57 1.63 -9.10
CA TRP A 161 -12.29 1.09 -7.97
C TRP A 161 -12.30 2.10 -6.83
N TYR A 162 -13.49 2.52 -6.43
CA TYR A 162 -13.70 3.45 -5.31
C TYR A 162 -14.02 2.66 -4.04
N THR A 163 -13.37 3.02 -2.94
CA THR A 163 -13.64 2.45 -1.62
C THR A 163 -13.55 3.54 -0.55
N SER A 164 -14.28 3.39 0.55
CA SER A 164 -14.17 4.34 1.66
C SER A 164 -12.86 4.14 2.41
N PHE A 165 -12.40 5.17 3.13
CA PHE A 165 -11.23 5.06 4.01
C PHE A 165 -11.39 3.94 5.05
N ALA A 166 -12.60 3.77 5.60
CA ALA A 166 -12.88 2.74 6.60
C ALA A 166 -12.80 1.34 5.98
N SER A 167 -13.54 1.10 4.90
CA SER A 167 -13.59 -0.20 4.24
C SER A 167 -12.22 -0.65 3.72
N PHE A 168 -11.42 0.30 3.20
CA PHE A 168 -10.04 -0.01 2.82
C PHE A 168 -9.18 -0.35 4.04
N ASP A 169 -9.22 0.45 5.10
CA ASP A 169 -8.37 0.24 6.28
C ASP A 169 -8.67 -1.09 6.97
N ASP A 170 -9.93 -1.52 6.98
CA ASP A 170 -10.36 -2.83 7.49
C ASP A 170 -9.75 -3.96 6.65
N ALA A 171 -10.00 -3.98 5.33
CA ALA A 171 -9.46 -5.04 4.45
C ALA A 171 -7.94 -5.03 4.34
N TRP A 172 -7.32 -3.85 4.38
CA TRP A 172 -5.87 -3.73 4.42
C TRP A 172 -5.32 -4.22 5.77
N GLY A 173 -6.04 -3.96 6.86
CA GLY A 173 -5.79 -4.50 8.20
C GLY A 173 -5.79 -6.03 8.22
N GLU A 174 -6.83 -6.66 7.67
CA GLU A 174 -6.97 -8.12 7.58
C GLU A 174 -5.85 -8.76 6.73
N ALA A 175 -5.37 -8.05 5.70
CA ALA A 175 -4.23 -8.46 4.89
C ALA A 175 -2.85 -8.11 5.51
N GLY A 176 -2.78 -7.71 6.79
CA GLY A 176 -1.52 -7.48 7.49
C GLY A 176 -0.84 -6.15 7.17
N ARG A 177 -1.57 -5.19 6.59
CA ARG A 177 -1.12 -3.82 6.30
C ARG A 177 0.14 -3.73 5.44
N TRP A 178 0.34 -4.69 4.55
CA TRP A 178 1.49 -4.68 3.64
C TRP A 178 1.29 -3.60 2.56
N ALA A 179 2.28 -2.72 2.44
CA ALA A 179 2.34 -1.69 1.40
C ALA A 179 3.80 -1.36 1.06
N VAL A 180 4.08 -1.19 -0.22
CA VAL A 180 5.41 -0.82 -0.72
C VAL A 180 5.30 0.20 -1.85
N LEU A 181 6.34 1.00 -1.99
CA LEU A 181 6.63 1.70 -3.23
C LEU A 181 7.57 0.85 -4.07
N VAL A 182 7.36 0.87 -5.38
CA VAL A 182 8.33 0.39 -6.36
C VAL A 182 8.75 1.61 -7.16
N MET A 183 10.03 2.00 -7.07
CA MET A 183 10.48 3.29 -7.59
C MET A 183 11.91 3.27 -8.14
N PRO A 184 12.25 4.21 -9.04
CA PRO A 184 13.61 4.40 -9.52
C PRO A 184 14.59 4.69 -8.39
N THR A 185 15.84 4.26 -8.54
CA THR A 185 16.90 4.42 -7.54
C THR A 185 17.46 5.85 -7.44
N ASP A 186 17.02 6.75 -8.31
CA ASP A 186 17.35 8.18 -8.33
C ASP A 186 16.25 9.10 -7.79
N GLN A 187 15.15 8.53 -7.27
CA GLN A 187 14.04 9.28 -6.69
C GLN A 187 13.80 8.84 -5.24
N LEU A 188 13.56 9.79 -4.34
CA LEU A 188 13.24 9.51 -2.94
C LEU A 188 11.73 9.55 -2.71
N PRO A 189 11.19 8.73 -1.79
CA PRO A 189 9.77 8.79 -1.43
C PRO A 189 9.45 10.09 -0.70
N ALA A 190 8.15 10.42 -0.59
CA ALA A 190 7.72 11.48 0.30
C ALA A 190 8.07 11.12 1.76
N GLN A 191 8.59 12.09 2.53
CA GLN A 191 9.07 11.87 3.91
C GLN A 191 10.04 10.67 4.04
N PRO A 192 11.20 10.71 3.35
CA PRO A 192 12.06 9.55 3.27
C PRO A 192 12.68 9.22 4.63
N HIS A 193 12.64 7.93 5.01
CA HIS A 193 13.29 7.44 6.21
C HIS A 193 14.60 6.73 5.86
N LYS A 194 15.69 7.25 6.42
CA LYS A 194 17.05 6.85 6.05
C LYS A 194 17.32 5.36 6.22
N GLN A 195 16.95 4.78 7.37
CA GLN A 195 17.24 3.36 7.63
C GLN A 195 16.49 2.46 6.65
N THR A 196 15.26 2.83 6.30
CA THR A 196 14.41 2.09 5.35
C THR A 196 15.00 2.16 3.95
N TRP A 197 15.44 3.34 3.52
CA TRP A 197 16.10 3.52 2.22
C TRP A 197 17.40 2.71 2.12
N MET A 198 18.23 2.75 3.16
CA MET A 198 19.49 2.01 3.21
C MET A 198 19.27 0.49 3.18
N ALA A 199 18.29 -0.01 3.93
CA ALA A 199 17.93 -1.43 3.90
C ALA A 199 17.46 -1.85 2.50
N ALA A 200 16.65 -1.03 1.83
CA ALA A 200 16.19 -1.29 0.47
C ALA A 200 17.34 -1.29 -0.55
N ALA A 201 18.31 -0.37 -0.42
CA ALA A 201 19.52 -0.34 -1.25
C ALA A 201 20.42 -1.57 -1.02
N GLN A 202 20.55 -2.03 0.23
CA GLN A 202 21.27 -3.27 0.55
C GLN A 202 20.60 -4.50 -0.04
N GLU A 203 19.27 -4.54 -0.09
CA GLU A 203 18.54 -5.66 -0.70
C GLU A 203 18.78 -5.73 -2.21
N LEU A 204 18.85 -4.58 -2.91
CA LEU A 204 19.32 -4.54 -4.30
C LEU A 204 20.73 -5.14 -4.45
N GLN A 205 21.65 -4.80 -3.55
CA GLN A 205 23.02 -5.34 -3.58
C GLN A 205 23.04 -6.86 -3.37
N LYS A 206 22.27 -7.39 -2.41
CA LYS A 206 22.15 -8.84 -2.15
C LYS A 206 21.63 -9.61 -3.36
N GLN A 207 20.78 -8.97 -4.17
CA GLN A 207 20.26 -9.54 -5.42
C GLN A 207 21.17 -9.28 -6.63
N GLY A 208 22.42 -8.87 -6.41
CA GLY A 208 23.41 -8.64 -7.46
C GLY A 208 23.21 -7.35 -8.26
N ARG A 209 22.30 -6.47 -7.86
CA ARG A 209 22.01 -5.19 -8.55
C ARG A 209 22.95 -4.08 -8.09
N ALA A 210 24.25 -4.30 -8.23
CA ALA A 210 25.28 -3.41 -7.71
C ALA A 210 25.16 -1.97 -8.25
N THR A 211 24.90 -1.80 -9.54
CA THR A 211 24.74 -0.46 -10.15
C THR A 211 23.53 0.28 -9.62
N ALA A 212 22.39 -0.38 -9.47
CA ALA A 212 21.18 0.20 -8.90
C ALA A 212 21.36 0.54 -7.41
N ALA A 213 21.98 -0.35 -6.64
CA ALA A 213 22.33 -0.09 -5.24
C ALA A 213 23.25 1.14 -5.11
N GLN A 214 24.31 1.23 -5.92
CA GLN A 214 25.19 2.41 -5.95
C GLN A 214 24.46 3.69 -6.34
N ARG A 215 23.49 3.62 -7.27
CA ARG A 215 22.65 4.78 -7.61
C ARG A 215 21.80 5.19 -6.40
N ALA A 216 21.13 4.25 -5.74
CA ALA A 216 20.34 4.52 -4.53
C ALA A 216 21.16 5.15 -3.39
N LEU A 217 22.41 4.68 -3.19
CA LEU A 217 23.33 5.25 -2.20
C LEU A 217 23.77 6.68 -2.56
N ARG A 218 23.98 6.97 -3.85
CA ARG A 218 24.27 8.34 -4.30
C ARG A 218 23.08 9.27 -4.07
N THR A 219 21.87 8.82 -4.35
CA THR A 219 20.63 9.56 -4.06
C THR A 219 20.50 9.84 -2.57
N ALA A 220 20.80 8.85 -1.72
CA ALA A 220 20.77 9.02 -0.27
C ALA A 220 21.73 10.12 0.22
N ARG A 221 22.93 10.25 -0.36
CA ARG A 221 23.91 11.29 0.00
C ARG A 221 23.42 12.70 -0.23
N GLN A 222 22.50 12.91 -1.18
CA GLN A 222 21.95 14.23 -1.47
C GLN A 222 21.10 14.76 -0.31
N VAL A 223 20.44 13.86 0.44
CA VAL A 223 19.56 14.21 1.57
C VAL A 223 20.23 13.97 2.92
N TRP A 224 21.12 12.99 3.03
CA TRP A 224 21.86 12.67 4.26
C TRP A 224 23.38 12.67 4.02
N PRO A 225 24.02 13.84 3.85
CA PRO A 225 25.43 13.94 3.47
C PRO A 225 26.42 13.49 4.57
N ASN A 226 26.04 13.62 5.84
CA ASN A 226 26.95 13.47 6.98
C ASN A 226 26.89 12.08 7.65
N THR A 227 26.61 11.01 6.91
CA THR A 227 26.57 9.66 7.49
C THR A 227 27.46 8.69 6.73
N GLN A 228 28.13 7.79 7.45
CA GLN A 228 28.60 6.52 6.89
C GLN A 228 27.43 5.79 6.22
N LEU A 229 27.57 5.57 4.92
CA LEU A 229 26.65 4.84 4.04
C LEU A 229 27.33 3.57 3.56
#